data_AF-A0A933F533-F1
#
_entry.id   AF-A0A933F533-F1
#
_cell.length_a   1.000
_cell.length_b   1.000
_cell.length_c   1.000
_cell.angle_alpha   90.00
_cell.angle_beta   90.00
_cell.angle_gamma   90.00
#
_symmetry.space_group_name_H-M   'P 1'
#
loop_
_entity.id
_entity.type
_entity.pdbx_description
1 polymer ?
#
loop_
_entity_poly.entity_id
_entity_poly.type
_entity_poly.pdbx_seq_one_letter_code
_entity_poly.pdbx_strand_id
1 'polypeptide(L)'
;MGQNKKGHTRKNLVVSPVSIQQLQRLLNVSSESEAVRIAVEDRLLAERLASAADRIAKRGGLVDLFERSAGSRRKPLHAARRRA
;
A
#
# COMPACT_ATOMS: atom_id res chain seq x y z
N MET A 1 -0.10 -27.05 25.59
CA MET A 1 -0.41 -26.71 24.18
C MET A 1 0.18 -25.33 23.88
N GLY A 2 1.34 -25.28 23.24
CA GLY A 2 2.06 -24.03 22.99
C GLY A 2 1.55 -23.32 21.75
N GLN A 3 0.88 -22.18 21.93
CA GLN A 3 0.55 -21.29 20.82
C GLN A 3 1.82 -20.54 20.37
N ASN A 4 2.36 -20.92 19.22
CA ASN A 4 3.45 -20.18 18.60
C ASN A 4 2.84 -18.94 17.90
N LYS A 5 3.04 -17.75 18.47
CA LYS A 5 2.45 -16.45 18.05
C LYS A 5 2.97 -15.90 16.69
N LYS A 6 3.38 -16.77 15.76
CA LYS A 6 3.79 -16.43 14.37
C LYS A 6 3.38 -17.56 13.42
N GLY A 7 2.10 -17.95 13.45
CA GLY A 7 1.62 -19.16 12.78
C GLY A 7 1.42 -18.97 11.28
N HIS A 8 2.34 -19.47 10.46
CA HIS A 8 2.04 -19.72 9.05
C HIS A 8 1.04 -20.87 8.95
N THR A 9 -0.07 -20.68 8.24
CA THR A 9 -1.03 -21.74 7.95
C THR A 9 -0.74 -22.34 6.58
N ARG A 10 -0.66 -23.67 6.48
CA ARG A 10 -0.53 -24.37 5.21
C ARG A 10 -1.93 -24.65 4.65
N LYS A 11 -2.12 -24.39 3.36
CA LYS A 11 -3.35 -24.70 2.62
C LYS A 11 -2.97 -25.34 1.29
N ASN A 12 -3.76 -26.31 0.85
CA ASN A 12 -3.62 -26.91 -0.47
C ASN A 12 -4.44 -26.10 -1.46
N LEU A 13 -3.85 -25.77 -2.61
CA LEU A 13 -4.49 -25.03 -3.68
C LEU A 13 -4.40 -25.86 -4.96
N VAL A 14 -5.48 -25.89 -5.74
CA VAL A 14 -5.45 -26.45 -7.08
C VAL A 14 -5.13 -25.31 -8.04
N VAL A 15 -3.99 -25.40 -8.71
CA VAL A 15 -3.46 -24.36 -9.60
C VAL A 15 -2.92 -25.00 -10.88
N SER A 16 -2.94 -24.25 -11.98
CA SER A 16 -2.35 -24.70 -13.23
C SER A 16 -0.82 -24.80 -13.09
N PRO A 17 -0.20 -25.94 -13.46
CA PRO A 17 1.25 -26.11 -13.36
C PRO A 17 2.00 -25.12 -14.26
N VAL A 18 1.44 -24.79 -15.43
CA VAL A 18 2.04 -23.82 -16.37
C VAL A 18 2.09 -22.43 -15.73
N SER A 19 1.01 -22.03 -15.07
CA SER A 19 0.93 -20.71 -14.41
C SER A 19 1.90 -20.61 -13.23
N ILE A 20 2.07 -21.67 -12.45
CA ILE A 20 3.05 -21.70 -11.35
C ILE A 20 4.47 -21.64 -11.87
N GLN A 21 4.80 -22.38 -12.93
CA GLN A 21 6.13 -22.31 -13.54
C GLN A 21 6.43 -20.92 -14.12
N GLN A 22 5.45 -20.27 -14.75
CA GLN A 22 5.59 -18.89 -15.22
C GLN A 22 5.80 -17.94 -14.04
N LEU A 23 5.04 -18.09 -12.96
CA LEU A 23 5.18 -17.26 -11.76
C LEU A 23 6.55 -17.44 -11.10
N GLN A 24 7.05 -18.66 -11.00
CA GLN A 24 8.40 -18.96 -10.49
C GLN A 24 9.49 -18.29 -11.33
N ARG A 25 9.35 -18.30 -12.66
CA ARG A 25 10.30 -17.63 -13.57
C ARG A 25 10.24 -16.11 -13.43
N LEU A 26 9.03 -15.54 -13.34
CA LEU A 26 8.83 -14.10 -13.17
C LEU A 26 9.42 -13.59 -11.86
N LEU A 27 9.23 -14.34 -10.78
CA LEU A 27 9.71 -13.99 -9.43
C LEU A 27 11.12 -14.50 -9.14
N ASN A 28 11.73 -15.25 -10.06
CA ASN A 28 13.03 -15.89 -9.92
C ASN A 28 13.17 -16.72 -8.62
N VAL A 29 12.16 -17.54 -8.32
CA VAL A 29 12.13 -18.41 -7.13
C VAL A 29 11.96 -19.86 -7.53
N SER A 30 12.62 -20.77 -6.79
CA SER A 30 12.56 -22.22 -7.04
C SER A 30 11.39 -22.91 -6.35
N SER A 31 10.80 -22.30 -5.33
CA SER A 31 9.72 -22.88 -4.52
C SER A 31 8.34 -22.39 -4.97
N GLU A 32 7.44 -23.31 -5.30
CA GLU A 32 6.06 -22.98 -5.69
C GLU A 32 5.31 -22.27 -4.56
N SER A 33 5.51 -22.74 -3.32
CA SER A 33 4.88 -22.15 -2.13
C SER A 33 5.37 -20.74 -1.84
N GLU A 34 6.62 -20.44 -2.20
CA GLU A 34 7.20 -19.10 -2.08
C GLU A 34 6.68 -18.18 -3.18
N ALA A 35 6.64 -18.66 -4.43
CA ALA A 35 6.08 -17.92 -5.56
C ALA A 35 4.64 -17.49 -5.29
N VAL A 36 3.80 -18.40 -4.80
CA VAL A 36 2.39 -18.11 -4.45
C VAL A 36 2.30 -17.10 -3.31
N ARG A 37 3.17 -17.20 -2.30
CA ARG A 37 3.16 -16.29 -1.16
C ARG A 37 3.48 -14.85 -1.59
N ILE A 38 4.55 -14.67 -2.36
CA ILE A 38 4.96 -13.37 -2.88
C ILE A 38 3.85 -12.78 -3.76
N ALA A 39 3.28 -13.57 -4.67
CA ALA A 39 2.21 -13.10 -5.54
C ALA A 39 0.95 -12.63 -4.77
N VAL A 40 0.59 -13.32 -3.69
CA VAL A 40 -0.53 -12.92 -2.82
C VAL A 40 -0.20 -11.63 -2.08
N GLU A 41 1.01 -11.49 -1.55
CA GLU A 41 1.45 -10.28 -0.86
C GLU A 41 1.47 -9.07 -1.80
N ASP A 42 2.02 -9.22 -3.00
CA ASP A 42 2.06 -8.18 -4.03
C ASP A 42 0.66 -7.73 -4.44
N ARG A 43 -0.26 -8.68 -4.63
CA ARG A 43 -1.65 -8.36 -4.98
C ARG A 43 -2.35 -7.58 -3.87
N LEU A 44 -2.17 -8.00 -2.61
CA LEU A 44 -2.73 -7.31 -1.45
C LEU A 44 -2.15 -5.90 -1.29
N LEU A 45 -0.86 -5.72 -1.58
CA LEU A 45 -0.22 -4.41 -1.58
C LEU A 45 -0.79 -3.52 -2.69
N ALA A 46 -0.94 -4.04 -3.91
CA ALA A 46 -1.54 -3.30 -5.02
C ALA A 46 -2.97 -2.82 -4.71
N GLU A 47 -3.80 -3.69 -4.10
CA GLU A 47 -5.17 -3.33 -3.71
C GLU A 47 -5.21 -2.26 -2.60
N ARG A 48 -4.29 -2.34 -1.64
CA ARG A 48 -4.14 -1.31 -0.60
C ARG A 48 -3.71 0.02 -1.19
N LEU A 49 -2.78 0.02 -2.13
CA LEU A 49 -2.31 1.23 -2.82
C LEU A 49 -3.42 1.86 -3.66
N ALA A 50 -4.17 1.06 -4.42
CA ALA A 50 -5.34 1.52 -5.17
C ALA A 50 -6.38 2.16 -4.23
N SER A 51 -6.70 1.47 -3.14
CA SER A 51 -7.64 1.99 -2.13
C SER A 51 -7.14 3.27 -1.46
N ALA A 52 -5.83 3.39 -1.22
CA ALA A 52 -5.23 4.60 -0.65
C ALA A 52 -5.28 5.76 -1.65
N ALA A 53 -4.96 5.50 -2.93
CA ALA A 53 -5.06 6.48 -4.01
C ALA A 53 -6.49 7.02 -4.16
N ASP A 54 -7.49 6.14 -4.13
CA ASP A 54 -8.90 6.54 -4.19
C ASP A 54 -9.31 7.43 -3.01
N ARG A 55 -8.84 7.12 -1.80
CA ARG A 55 -9.10 7.95 -0.61
C ARG A 55 -8.43 9.31 -0.72
N ILE A 56 -7.21 9.37 -1.26
CA ILE A 56 -6.48 10.62 -1.49
C ILE A 56 -7.21 11.47 -2.54
N ALA A 57 -7.61 10.87 -3.66
CA ALA A 57 -8.40 11.53 -4.70
C ALA A 57 -9.71 12.11 -4.13
N LYS A 58 -10.44 11.33 -3.32
CA LYS A 58 -11.69 11.77 -2.67
C LYS A 58 -11.49 12.88 -1.63
N ARG A 59 -10.28 13.06 -1.08
CA ARG A 59 -9.96 14.08 -0.06
C ARG A 59 -9.41 15.39 -0.62
N GLY A 60 -9.33 15.55 -1.95
CA GLY A 60 -8.79 16.74 -2.61
C GLY A 60 -7.48 16.52 -3.38
N GLY A 61 -7.00 15.28 -3.48
CA GLY A 61 -5.78 14.95 -4.21
C GLY A 61 -4.50 15.07 -3.37
N LEU A 62 -3.37 14.60 -3.92
CA LEU A 62 -2.06 14.63 -3.24
C LEU A 62 -1.60 16.06 -2.95
N VAL A 63 -1.89 17.01 -3.85
CA VAL A 63 -1.53 18.43 -3.71
C VAL A 63 -2.15 19.04 -2.46
N ASP A 64 -3.44 18.75 -2.20
CA ASP A 64 -4.18 19.29 -1.06
C ASP A 64 -3.73 18.69 0.30
N LEU A 65 -3.22 17.45 0.33
CA LEU A 65 -2.62 16.85 1.53
C LEU A 65 -1.26 17.49 1.88
N PHE A 66 -0.44 17.80 0.89
CA PHE A 66 0.83 18.51 1.11
C PHE A 66 0.61 19.99 1.42
N GLU A 67 -0.38 20.64 0.81
CA GLU A 67 -0.75 22.02 1.16
C GLU A 67 -1.37 22.12 2.55
N ARG A 68 -2.18 21.14 3.01
CA ARG A 68 -2.65 21.10 4.41
C ARG A 68 -1.55 20.87 5.43
N SER A 69 -0.57 19.99 5.13
CA SER A 69 0.56 19.78 6.04
C SER A 69 1.53 20.98 6.07
N ALA A 70 1.65 21.71 4.96
CA ALA A 70 2.42 22.96 4.88
C ALA A 70 1.63 24.21 5.32
N GLY A 71 0.30 24.13 5.42
CA GLY A 71 -0.61 25.28 5.55
C GLY A 71 -0.89 25.79 6.96
N SER A 72 -0.39 25.16 8.03
CA SER A 72 -0.65 25.60 9.41
C SER A 72 0.42 26.56 9.99
N ARG A 73 1.11 27.31 9.14
CA ARG A 73 1.97 28.45 9.56
C ARG A 73 1.88 29.63 8.60
N ARG A 74 0.68 30.14 8.36
CA ARG A 74 0.54 31.57 8.02
C ARG A 74 -0.22 32.26 9.13
N LYS A 75 0.54 32.69 10.15
CA LYS A 75 0.11 33.80 11.01
C LYS A 75 -0.24 34.97 10.09
N PRO A 76 -1.40 35.64 10.23
CA PRO A 76 -1.60 36.91 9.55
C PRO A 76 -0.66 37.94 10.20
N LEU A 77 0.52 38.10 9.61
CA LEU A 77 1.33 39.30 9.82
C LEU A 77 0.68 40.40 8.97
N HIS A 78 0.26 41.46 9.65
CA HIS A 78 -0.11 42.77 9.10
C HIS A 78 -1.46 42.92 8.38
N ALA A 79 -2.49 43.28 9.14
CA ALA A 79 -3.24 44.49 8.79
C ALA A 79 -2.49 45.67 9.42
N ALA A 80 -1.69 46.34 8.60
CA ALA A 80 -0.93 47.51 8.99
C ALA A 80 -1.85 48.68 9.33
N ARG A 81 -1.42 49.46 10.33
CA ARG A 81 -1.66 50.90 10.45
C ARG A 81 -1.78 51.56 9.07
N ARG A 82 -2.82 52.37 8.87
CA ARG A 82 -2.74 53.79 8.45
C ARG A 82 -4.13 54.43 8.34
N ARG A 83 -4.30 55.51 9.13
CA ARG A 83 -5.09 56.74 8.87
C ARG A 83 -6.62 56.57 8.89
N ALA A 84 -7.41 57.43 9.54
CA ALA A 84 -7.21 58.83 9.91
C ALA A 84 -7.56 59.09 11.39
#